data_AF-A0A196LJ49-F1
#
_entry.id   AF-A0A196LJ49-F1
#
_cell.length_a   1.000
_cell.length_b   1.000
_cell.length_c   1.000
_cell.angle_alpha   90.00
_cell.angle_beta   90.00
_cell.angle_gamma   90.00
#
_symmetry.space_group_name_H-M   'P 1'
#
loop_
_entity.id
_entity.type
_entity.pdbx_description
1 polymer ?
#
loop_
_entity_poly.entity_id
_entity_poly.type
_entity_poly.pdbx_seq_one_letter_code
_entity_poly.pdbx_strand_id
1 'polypeptide(L)'
;MSTPLEGRIELERAVDSIIVGARHRHDHGDLTPLVESIRRHGLLQPITVTLDGHLICGARRLAAIKLLGIKTVNVWVRSGVSDRLGQLLAEQDDNQLHKPLTQLEAAALYRELKALLAEDAARRQEATRFQTSAEDAEDGGANLAPPQIEQGKTRAQAARMVTGRASYTTLERIGRLEDLAADESQPEAVRARAAQEIERIKTGGSVYPSHLRVNAELSLAELDQLAADLAQPAGLRERARTEADAVRAAEREAKAAELEQLAQSALARVKAAKTGRKAKRPALTAVEPGLPVPFPLTVFTATWDDMASWWKHYDPTEVGPALTTEQWARFEETIAGTVAFADAARVAREGRPEQTA
;
A
#
# COMPACT_ATOMS: atom_id res chain seq x y z
N MET A 1 -38.35 13.10 6.61
CA MET A 1 -38.57 14.56 6.56
C MET A 1 -37.23 15.22 6.27
N SER A 2 -36.93 15.49 5.00
CA SER A 2 -35.68 16.14 4.59
C SER A 2 -35.82 17.63 4.84
N THR A 3 -35.10 18.16 5.83
CA THR A 3 -34.81 19.59 5.89
C THR A 3 -34.09 19.98 4.60
N PRO A 4 -34.44 21.10 3.94
CA PRO A 4 -33.71 21.57 2.77
C PRO A 4 -32.26 21.87 3.18
N LEU A 5 -31.28 21.45 2.37
CA LEU A 5 -29.88 21.84 2.54
C LEU A 5 -29.77 23.35 2.29
N GLU A 6 -29.92 24.15 3.35
CA GLU A 6 -29.82 25.60 3.31
C GLU A 6 -28.42 26.07 2.82
N GLY A 7 -28.43 26.99 1.85
CA GLY A 7 -27.40 28.02 1.67
C GLY A 7 -26.03 27.57 1.14
N ARG A 8 -25.95 27.07 -0.09
CA ARG A 8 -24.70 27.12 -0.88
C ARG A 8 -24.90 27.94 -2.16
N ILE A 9 -24.01 28.91 -2.37
CA ILE A 9 -23.92 29.69 -3.62
C ILE A 9 -22.48 29.51 -4.13
N GLU A 10 -22.33 29.14 -5.40
CA GLU A 10 -21.05 29.18 -6.08
C GLU A 10 -20.79 30.60 -6.56
N LEU A 11 -19.65 31.17 -6.15
CA LEU A 11 -19.25 32.52 -6.52
C LEU A 11 -17.78 32.53 -6.88
N GLU A 12 -17.42 33.37 -7.84
CA GLU A 12 -16.03 33.71 -8.10
C GLU A 12 -15.58 34.73 -7.04
N ARG A 13 -14.45 34.45 -6.38
CA ARG A 13 -13.86 35.31 -5.34
C ARG A 13 -12.41 35.63 -5.67
N ALA A 14 -12.00 36.86 -5.35
CA ALA A 14 -10.59 37.23 -5.36
C ALA A 14 -9.85 36.43 -4.29
N VAL A 15 -8.74 35.78 -4.67
CA VAL A 15 -7.93 34.94 -3.78
C VAL A 15 -7.41 35.72 -2.57
N ASP A 16 -7.07 37.00 -2.78
CA ASP A 16 -6.59 37.89 -1.72
C ASP A 16 -7.69 38.29 -0.72
N SER A 17 -8.97 38.13 -1.08
CA SER A 17 -10.11 38.38 -0.18
C SER A 17 -10.40 37.20 0.77
N ILE A 18 -9.71 36.07 0.63
CA ILE A 18 -9.95 34.86 1.42
C ILE A 18 -9.09 34.88 2.68
N ILE A 19 -9.77 34.93 3.83
CA ILE A 19 -9.13 35.04 5.15
C ILE A 19 -8.93 33.64 5.72
N VAL A 20 -7.67 33.29 5.98
CA VAL A 20 -7.34 32.05 6.68
C VAL A 20 -7.31 32.35 8.17
N GLY A 21 -8.34 31.91 8.90
CA GLY A 21 -8.37 32.03 10.37
C GLY A 21 -7.37 31.10 11.06
N ALA A 22 -7.33 31.13 12.39
CA ALA A 22 -6.49 30.21 13.17
C ALA A 22 -6.85 28.75 12.83
N ARG A 23 -5.85 27.90 12.59
CA ARG A 23 -6.02 26.48 12.24
C ARG A 23 -5.11 25.64 13.12
N HIS A 24 -5.46 24.36 13.32
CA HIS A 24 -4.61 23.46 14.09
C HIS A 24 -3.51 22.81 13.23
N ARG A 25 -3.79 22.57 11.94
CA ARG A 25 -2.83 22.02 10.98
C ARG A 25 -2.21 23.14 10.13
N HIS A 26 -0.97 23.48 10.44
CA HIS A 26 -0.21 24.53 9.74
C HIS A 26 0.66 23.98 8.60
N ASP A 27 1.20 22.78 8.79
CA ASP A 27 2.03 22.15 7.77
C ASP A 27 1.17 21.65 6.59
N HIS A 28 1.46 22.21 5.41
CA HIS A 28 0.85 21.86 4.15
C HIS A 28 1.62 20.76 3.40
N GLY A 29 2.73 20.26 3.95
CA GLY A 29 3.57 19.24 3.32
C GLY A 29 3.99 19.61 1.90
N ASP A 30 4.30 18.61 1.08
CA ASP A 30 4.59 18.83 -0.33
C ASP A 30 3.31 19.20 -1.11
N LEU A 31 3.33 20.38 -1.72
CA LEU A 31 2.25 20.93 -2.56
C LEU A 31 2.55 20.76 -4.05
N THR A 32 3.76 20.34 -4.44
CA THR A 32 4.20 20.23 -5.84
C THR A 32 3.22 19.39 -6.68
N PRO A 33 2.77 18.19 -6.23
CA PRO A 33 1.82 17.38 -7.01
C PRO A 33 0.45 18.07 -7.19
N LEU A 34 0.01 18.82 -6.18
CA LEU A 34 -1.26 19.53 -6.20
C LEU A 34 -1.20 20.76 -7.12
N VAL A 35 -0.09 21.50 -7.09
CA VAL A 35 0.18 22.63 -8.01
C VAL A 35 0.18 22.15 -9.45
N GLU A 36 0.88 21.06 -9.77
CA GLU A 36 0.90 20.48 -11.12
C GLU A 36 -0.45 19.92 -11.56
N SER A 37 -1.26 19.42 -10.61
CA SER A 37 -2.63 18.99 -10.90
C SER A 37 -3.52 20.18 -11.27
N ILE A 38 -3.49 21.25 -10.48
CA ILE A 38 -4.29 22.46 -10.73
C ILE A 38 -3.86 23.14 -12.04
N ARG A 39 -2.56 23.17 -12.35
CA ARG A 39 -2.07 23.73 -13.63
C ARG A 39 -2.63 22.97 -14.83
N ARG A 40 -2.74 21.64 -14.74
CA ARG A 40 -3.18 20.79 -15.86
C ARG A 40 -4.69 20.68 -16.00
N HIS A 41 -5.43 20.65 -14.89
CA HIS A 41 -6.85 20.31 -14.89
C HIS A 41 -7.75 21.41 -14.28
N GLY A 42 -7.15 22.51 -13.82
CA GLY A 42 -7.86 23.50 -13.02
C GLY A 42 -8.19 23.00 -11.61
N LEU A 43 -8.96 23.80 -10.87
CA LEU A 43 -9.39 23.44 -9.52
C LEU A 43 -10.61 22.50 -9.58
N LEU A 44 -10.35 21.19 -9.49
CA LEU A 44 -11.42 20.16 -9.55
C LEU A 44 -12.41 20.21 -8.38
N GLN A 45 -11.92 20.59 -7.19
CA GLN A 45 -12.75 20.72 -5.99
C GLN A 45 -12.69 22.16 -5.49
N PRO A 46 -13.80 22.91 -5.54
CA PRO A 46 -13.88 24.27 -5.02
C PRO A 46 -13.55 24.34 -3.52
N ILE A 47 -12.95 25.44 -3.09
CA ILE A 47 -12.72 25.72 -1.67
C ILE A 47 -13.98 26.27 -1.01
N THR A 48 -14.17 26.01 0.28
CA THR A 48 -15.37 26.41 1.01
C THR A 48 -15.06 27.57 1.94
N VAL A 49 -15.84 28.65 1.86
CA VAL A 49 -15.69 29.86 2.67
C VAL A 49 -17.01 30.27 3.33
N THR A 50 -16.94 31.09 4.39
CA THR A 50 -18.11 31.78 4.95
C THR A 50 -18.53 32.97 4.07
N LEU A 51 -19.68 33.59 4.36
CA LEU A 51 -20.11 34.82 3.68
C LEU A 51 -19.04 35.92 3.71
N ASP A 52 -18.36 36.05 4.86
CA ASP A 52 -17.32 37.05 5.10
C ASP A 52 -15.95 36.66 4.49
N GLY A 53 -15.88 35.56 3.73
CA GLY A 53 -14.65 35.12 3.07
C GLY A 53 -13.68 34.35 3.97
N HIS A 54 -14.11 33.91 5.16
CA HIS A 54 -13.26 33.07 6.00
C HIS A 54 -13.20 31.65 5.44
N LEU A 55 -11.99 31.12 5.26
CA LEU A 55 -11.79 29.78 4.76
C LEU A 55 -12.27 28.75 5.79
N ILE A 56 -13.16 27.85 5.38
CA ILE A 56 -13.62 26.69 6.15
C ILE A 56 -12.78 25.48 5.75
N CYS A 57 -12.89 25.01 4.50
CA CYS A 57 -12.18 23.83 3.98
C CYS A 57 -11.34 24.15 2.74
N GLY A 58 -10.24 23.40 2.56
CA GLY A 58 -9.39 23.49 1.36
C GLY A 58 -8.12 24.34 1.51
N ALA A 59 -7.52 24.43 2.70
CA ALA A 59 -6.29 25.21 2.93
C ALA A 59 -5.13 24.84 1.99
N ARG A 60 -4.88 23.54 1.76
CA ARG A 60 -3.86 23.07 0.81
C ARG A 60 -4.13 23.54 -0.63
N ARG A 61 -5.40 23.54 -1.05
CA ARG A 61 -5.83 24.00 -2.37
C ARG A 61 -5.62 25.51 -2.50
N LEU A 62 -6.04 26.29 -1.49
CA LEU A 62 -5.78 27.73 -1.45
C LEU A 62 -4.29 28.06 -1.52
N ALA A 63 -3.44 27.33 -0.79
CA ALA A 63 -2.00 27.51 -0.83
C ALA A 63 -1.42 27.23 -2.24
N ALA A 64 -1.84 26.13 -2.88
CA ALA A 64 -1.42 25.79 -4.23
C ALA A 64 -1.88 26.83 -5.29
N ILE A 65 -3.10 27.35 -5.15
CA ILE A 65 -3.64 28.44 -6.01
C ILE A 65 -2.80 29.71 -5.87
N LYS A 66 -2.42 30.07 -4.63
CA LYS A 66 -1.54 31.22 -4.35
C LYS A 66 -0.16 31.04 -4.98
N LEU A 67 0.42 29.84 -4.91
CA LEU A 67 1.69 29.51 -5.57
C LEU A 67 1.62 29.64 -7.10
N LEU A 68 0.47 29.34 -7.71
CA LEU A 68 0.24 29.51 -9.14
C LEU A 68 -0.02 30.97 -9.57
N GLY A 69 -0.15 31.90 -8.61
CA GLY A 69 -0.44 33.30 -8.90
C GLY A 69 -1.86 33.56 -9.42
N ILE A 70 -2.76 32.58 -9.30
CA ILE A 70 -4.16 32.69 -9.72
C ILE A 70 -4.84 33.76 -8.85
N LYS A 71 -5.52 34.71 -9.50
CA LYS A 71 -6.11 35.89 -8.83
C LYS A 71 -7.56 35.70 -8.42
N THR A 72 -8.31 34.89 -9.16
CA THR A 72 -9.72 34.60 -8.89
C THR A 72 -9.96 33.10 -8.88
N VAL A 73 -10.89 32.65 -8.03
CA VAL A 73 -11.21 31.23 -7.87
C VAL A 73 -12.69 31.05 -7.56
N ASN A 74 -13.27 29.97 -8.06
CA ASN A 74 -14.62 29.54 -7.68
C ASN A 74 -14.61 28.98 -6.25
N VAL A 75 -15.50 29.51 -5.41
CA VAL A 75 -15.67 29.09 -4.02
C VAL A 75 -17.11 28.69 -3.75
N TRP A 76 -17.28 27.81 -2.78
CA TRP A 76 -18.59 27.54 -2.18
C TRP A 76 -18.76 28.40 -0.93
N VAL A 77 -19.77 29.25 -0.93
CA VAL A 77 -20.13 30.08 0.23
C VAL A 77 -21.17 29.37 1.09
N ARG A 78 -20.91 29.23 2.39
CA ARG A 78 -21.85 28.66 3.37
C ARG A 78 -22.36 29.74 4.32
N SER A 79 -23.68 29.94 4.34
CA SER A 79 -24.34 30.94 5.19
C SER A 79 -24.67 30.45 6.61
N GLY A 80 -24.80 29.13 6.81
CA GLY A 80 -25.17 28.53 8.11
C GLY A 80 -23.99 28.16 9.03
N VAL A 81 -22.75 28.47 8.64
CA VAL A 81 -21.53 28.17 9.40
C VAL A 81 -20.90 29.48 9.84
N SER A 82 -21.60 30.18 10.73
CA SER A 82 -21.23 31.52 11.19
C SER A 82 -20.34 31.52 12.43
N ASP A 83 -20.47 30.52 13.29
CA ASP A 83 -19.70 30.43 14.53
C ASP A 83 -18.41 29.59 14.38
N ARG A 84 -17.46 29.86 15.28
CA ARG A 84 -16.14 29.20 15.26
C ARG A 84 -16.23 27.68 15.44
N LEU A 85 -17.23 27.21 16.18
CA LEU A 85 -17.47 25.78 16.41
C LEU A 85 -17.94 25.09 15.14
N GLY A 86 -18.92 25.65 14.42
CA GLY A 86 -19.39 25.11 13.15
C GLY A 86 -18.28 25.05 12.09
N GLN A 87 -17.39 26.04 12.05
CA GLN A 87 -16.24 26.04 11.14
C GLN A 87 -15.26 24.89 11.45
N LEU A 88 -14.97 24.67 12.75
CA LEU A 88 -14.07 23.61 13.19
C LEU A 88 -14.67 22.22 12.98
N LEU A 89 -15.96 22.04 13.25
CA LEU A 89 -16.66 20.77 12.99
C LEU A 89 -16.69 20.45 11.50
N ALA A 90 -16.96 21.44 10.64
CA ALA A 90 -16.91 21.26 9.19
C ALA A 90 -15.50 20.92 8.69
N GLU A 91 -14.45 21.55 9.22
CA GLU A 91 -13.06 21.19 8.93
C GLU A 91 -12.73 19.77 9.39
N GLN A 92 -13.23 19.36 10.55
CA GLN A 92 -13.03 18.03 11.09
C GLN A 92 -13.77 16.96 10.26
N ASP A 93 -15.03 17.20 9.90
CA ASP A 93 -15.85 16.27 9.12
C ASP A 93 -15.27 16.03 7.73
N ASP A 94 -14.81 17.07 7.03
CA ASP A 94 -14.15 16.97 5.71
C ASP A 94 -12.93 16.03 5.76
N ASN A 95 -12.17 16.08 6.87
CA ASN A 95 -11.00 15.24 7.05
C ASN A 95 -11.34 13.83 7.57
N GLN A 96 -12.30 13.70 8.49
CA GLN A 96 -12.59 12.42 9.16
C GLN A 96 -13.49 11.49 8.35
N LEU A 97 -14.40 12.04 7.54
CA LEU A 97 -15.34 11.25 6.74
C LEU A 97 -14.71 10.70 5.44
N HIS A 98 -13.44 11.00 5.18
CA HIS A 98 -12.73 10.42 4.05
C HIS A 98 -12.53 8.91 4.26
N LYS A 99 -13.28 8.10 3.49
CA LYS A 99 -13.10 6.65 3.43
C LYS A 99 -11.92 6.32 2.50
N PRO A 100 -10.80 5.77 3.01
CA PRO A 100 -9.72 5.34 2.14
C PRO A 100 -10.18 4.20 1.22
N LEU A 101 -9.58 4.14 0.03
CA LEU A 101 -9.77 3.01 -0.89
C LEU A 101 -9.43 1.70 -0.16
N THR A 102 -10.29 0.70 -0.33
CA THR A 102 -9.97 -0.68 0.04
C THR A 102 -8.83 -1.22 -0.83
N GLN A 103 -8.21 -2.31 -0.40
CA GLN A 103 -7.11 -2.92 -1.16
C GLN A 103 -7.55 -3.39 -2.56
N LEU A 104 -8.80 -3.85 -2.70
CA LEU A 104 -9.37 -4.25 -3.98
C LEU A 104 -9.69 -3.05 -4.87
N GLU A 105 -10.32 -2.00 -4.33
CA GLU A 105 -10.59 -0.78 -5.10
C GLU A 105 -9.29 -0.13 -5.59
N ALA A 106 -8.23 -0.15 -4.77
CA ALA A 106 -6.91 0.29 -5.17
C ALA A 106 -6.32 -0.60 -6.28
N ALA A 107 -6.47 -1.93 -6.21
CA ALA A 107 -6.00 -2.85 -7.25
C ALA A 107 -6.74 -2.65 -8.58
N ALA A 108 -8.05 -2.42 -8.54
CA ALA A 108 -8.87 -2.12 -9.71
C ALA A 108 -8.43 -0.81 -10.39
N LEU A 109 -8.36 0.30 -9.63
CA LEU A 109 -7.89 1.59 -10.15
C LEU A 109 -6.46 1.48 -10.71
N TYR A 110 -5.60 0.70 -10.07
CA TYR A 110 -4.25 0.43 -10.54
C TYR A 110 -4.22 -0.25 -11.91
N ARG A 111 -5.07 -1.26 -12.12
CA ARG A 111 -5.17 -1.98 -13.39
C ARG A 111 -5.57 -1.06 -14.54
N GLU A 112 -6.58 -0.24 -14.32
CA GLU A 112 -7.04 0.76 -15.29
C GLU A 112 -5.94 1.78 -15.62
N LEU A 113 -5.33 2.38 -14.60
CA LEU A 113 -4.26 3.35 -14.81
C LEU A 113 -3.04 2.74 -15.52
N LYS A 114 -2.66 1.51 -15.16
CA LYS A 114 -1.57 0.79 -15.81
C LYS A 114 -1.85 0.56 -17.30
N ALA A 115 -3.08 0.20 -17.67
CA ALA A 115 -3.48 0.01 -19.07
C ALA A 115 -3.41 1.34 -19.85
N LEU A 116 -4.04 2.40 -19.34
CA LEU A 116 -4.06 3.71 -20.00
C LEU A 116 -2.66 4.30 -20.17
N LEU A 117 -1.80 4.18 -19.16
CA LEU A 117 -0.41 4.63 -19.25
C LEU A 117 0.40 3.78 -20.26
N ALA A 118 0.07 2.50 -20.44
CA ALA A 118 0.73 1.66 -21.43
C ALA A 118 0.31 2.03 -22.86
N GLU A 119 -0.98 2.29 -23.10
CA GLU A 119 -1.50 2.79 -24.37
C GLU A 119 -0.91 4.16 -24.74
N ASP A 120 -0.81 5.06 -23.77
CA ASP A 120 -0.21 6.37 -23.93
C ASP A 120 1.31 6.28 -24.19
N ALA A 121 2.01 5.33 -23.56
CA ALA A 121 3.41 5.03 -23.87
C ALA A 121 3.57 4.46 -25.30
N ALA A 122 2.69 3.55 -25.71
CA ALA A 122 2.69 2.97 -27.06
C ALA A 122 2.46 4.05 -28.14
N ARG A 123 1.47 4.94 -27.95
CA ARG A 123 1.22 6.08 -28.86
C ARG A 123 2.44 6.99 -29.00
N ARG A 124 3.14 7.29 -27.90
CA ARG A 124 4.39 8.07 -27.96
C ARG A 124 5.48 7.32 -28.72
N GLN A 125 5.64 6.02 -28.47
CA GLN A 125 6.66 5.21 -29.14
C GLN A 125 6.41 5.12 -30.65
N GLU A 126 5.16 5.00 -31.08
CA GLU A 126 4.77 5.06 -32.48
C GLU A 126 5.08 6.42 -33.11
N ALA A 127 4.71 7.52 -32.44
CA ALA A 127 4.99 8.87 -32.92
C ALA A 127 6.50 9.14 -33.11
N THR A 128 7.36 8.60 -32.23
CA THR A 128 8.82 8.72 -32.35
C THR A 128 9.40 7.80 -33.43
N ARG A 129 8.76 6.67 -33.74
CA ARG A 129 9.24 5.70 -34.75
C ARG A 129 9.12 6.23 -36.19
N PHE A 130 8.24 7.17 -36.45
CA PHE A 130 8.01 7.76 -37.79
C PHE A 130 8.89 8.98 -38.12
N GLN A 131 9.83 9.38 -37.24
CA GLN A 131 10.75 10.51 -37.49
C GLN A 131 12.21 10.10 -37.77
N THR A 132 12.49 8.83 -38.04
CA THR A 132 13.81 8.44 -38.57
C THR A 132 13.72 8.23 -40.08
N SER A 133 13.59 9.33 -40.82
CA SER A 133 14.00 9.37 -42.23
C SER A 133 15.43 9.93 -42.24
N ALA A 134 16.36 9.17 -42.77
CA ALA A 134 17.74 9.57 -42.93
C ALA A 134 17.84 10.73 -43.94
N GLU A 135 18.25 11.90 -43.47
CA GLU A 135 18.93 13.02 -44.15
C GLU A 135 18.62 14.29 -43.34
N ASP A 136 19.49 14.56 -42.36
CA ASP A 136 19.79 15.87 -41.74
C ASP A 136 20.32 15.64 -40.32
N ALA A 137 21.59 15.22 -40.27
CA ALA A 137 22.40 15.28 -39.06
C ALA A 137 23.04 16.67 -38.98
N GLU A 138 22.25 17.74 -38.79
CA GLU A 138 22.80 19.04 -38.41
C GLU A 138 21.77 19.92 -37.67
N ASP A 139 22.16 20.30 -36.45
CA ASP A 139 21.72 21.44 -35.63
C ASP A 139 20.27 21.54 -35.09
N GLY A 140 20.16 21.97 -33.82
CA GLY A 140 18.93 22.51 -33.25
C GLY A 140 18.21 21.66 -32.20
N GLY A 141 18.89 21.25 -31.13
CA GLY A 141 18.23 20.78 -29.90
C GLY A 141 17.38 21.89 -29.24
N ALA A 142 16.20 22.18 -29.79
CA ALA A 142 15.30 23.21 -29.32
C ALA A 142 14.59 22.80 -28.02
N ASN A 143 15.08 23.33 -26.89
CA ASN A 143 14.42 23.92 -25.70
C ASN A 143 13.00 23.53 -25.21
N LEU A 144 12.33 22.49 -25.70
CA LEU A 144 11.07 22.00 -25.15
C LEU A 144 11.05 20.47 -25.16
N ALA A 145 11.91 19.86 -24.33
CA ALA A 145 11.68 18.49 -23.93
C ALA A 145 10.30 18.42 -23.27
N PRO A 146 9.36 17.59 -23.76
CA PRO A 146 8.12 17.30 -23.05
C PRO A 146 8.48 16.87 -21.62
N PRO A 147 7.65 17.17 -20.59
CA PRO A 147 7.98 16.85 -19.21
C PRO A 147 8.45 15.40 -19.15
N GLN A 148 9.69 15.22 -18.71
CA GLN A 148 10.31 13.91 -18.56
C GLN A 148 9.53 13.13 -17.50
N ILE A 149 8.45 12.49 -17.92
CA ILE A 149 7.83 11.41 -17.17
C ILE A 149 8.89 10.30 -17.22
N GLU A 150 9.66 10.18 -16.14
CA GLU A 150 10.76 9.23 -16.01
C GLU A 150 10.38 7.89 -16.64
N GLN A 151 11.21 7.41 -17.56
CA GLN A 151 11.11 6.05 -18.09
C GLN A 151 11.35 5.05 -16.96
N GLY A 152 10.28 4.74 -16.23
CA GLY A 152 10.31 3.93 -15.03
C GLY A 152 9.05 3.08 -14.96
N LYS A 153 8.99 2.05 -15.82
CA LYS A 153 8.02 0.93 -15.87
C LYS A 153 6.61 1.33 -15.42
N THR A 154 5.70 1.63 -16.36
CA THR A 154 4.28 1.99 -16.19
C THR A 154 3.58 1.51 -14.90
N ARG A 155 3.82 0.25 -14.49
CA ARG A 155 3.40 -0.31 -13.19
C ARG A 155 3.80 0.51 -11.94
N ALA A 156 5.05 0.98 -11.86
CA ALA A 156 5.54 1.73 -10.70
C ALA A 156 4.88 3.12 -10.64
N GLN A 157 4.70 3.76 -11.79
CA GLN A 157 3.99 5.03 -11.92
C GLN A 157 2.52 4.87 -11.50
N ALA A 158 1.80 3.89 -12.06
CA ALA A 158 0.42 3.61 -11.70
C ALA A 158 0.26 3.34 -10.18
N ALA A 159 1.13 2.52 -9.60
CA ALA A 159 1.07 2.21 -8.17
C ALA A 159 1.28 3.45 -7.28
N ARG A 160 2.21 4.34 -7.65
CA ARG A 160 2.44 5.62 -6.95
C ARG A 160 1.21 6.53 -7.05
N MET A 161 0.54 6.59 -8.20
CA MET A 161 -0.67 7.41 -8.38
C MET A 161 -1.84 6.92 -7.53
N VAL A 162 -2.00 5.61 -7.34
CA VAL A 162 -3.10 5.04 -6.54
C VAL A 162 -2.82 5.10 -5.04
N THR A 163 -1.62 4.69 -4.62
CA THR A 163 -1.34 4.42 -3.20
C THR A 163 -0.38 5.42 -2.57
N GLY A 164 0.16 6.35 -3.35
CA GLY A 164 1.25 7.25 -2.94
C GLY A 164 2.62 6.58 -2.84
N ARG A 165 2.72 5.27 -3.08
CA ARG A 165 3.96 4.48 -2.94
C ARG A 165 4.13 3.48 -4.09
N ALA A 166 5.34 2.95 -4.26
CA ALA A 166 5.64 1.99 -5.32
C ALA A 166 5.17 0.54 -4.98
N SER A 167 3.92 0.35 -4.52
CA SER A 167 3.38 -0.95 -4.09
C SER A 167 2.75 -1.77 -5.22
N TYR A 168 3.38 -1.80 -6.40
CA TYR A 168 2.86 -2.51 -7.57
C TYR A 168 2.77 -4.03 -7.35
N THR A 169 3.73 -4.64 -6.64
CA THR A 169 3.73 -6.10 -6.40
C THR A 169 2.50 -6.58 -5.64
N THR A 170 2.05 -5.84 -4.63
CA THR A 170 0.85 -6.15 -3.87
C THR A 170 -0.41 -6.03 -4.75
N LEU A 171 -0.49 -4.98 -5.57
CA LEU A 171 -1.64 -4.74 -6.45
C LEU A 171 -1.73 -5.81 -7.55
N GLU A 172 -0.59 -6.23 -8.11
CA GLU A 172 -0.50 -7.34 -9.06
C GLU A 172 -0.88 -8.69 -8.43
N ARG A 173 -0.50 -8.91 -7.15
CA ARG A 173 -0.92 -10.12 -6.42
C ARG A 173 -2.43 -10.16 -6.25
N ILE A 174 -3.05 -9.07 -5.79
CA ILE A 174 -4.52 -8.98 -5.69
C ILE A 174 -5.15 -9.26 -7.04
N GLY A 175 -4.64 -8.61 -8.09
CA GLY A 175 -5.14 -8.84 -9.44
C GLY A 175 -5.06 -10.30 -9.88
N ARG A 176 -3.93 -10.96 -9.65
CA ARG A 176 -3.78 -12.38 -9.96
C ARG A 176 -4.81 -13.26 -9.21
N LEU A 177 -5.17 -12.91 -7.98
CA LEU A 177 -6.21 -13.63 -7.23
C LEU A 177 -7.58 -13.43 -7.88
N GLU A 178 -7.90 -12.20 -8.30
CA GLU A 178 -9.15 -11.89 -9.02
C GLU A 178 -9.22 -12.64 -10.35
N ASP A 179 -8.12 -12.68 -11.10
CA ASP A 179 -8.04 -13.39 -12.39
C ASP A 179 -8.25 -14.89 -12.20
N LEU A 180 -7.58 -15.50 -11.20
CA LEU A 180 -7.74 -16.91 -10.88
C LEU A 180 -9.15 -17.27 -10.37
N ALA A 181 -9.82 -16.35 -9.67
CA ALA A 181 -11.19 -16.56 -9.23
C ALA A 181 -12.19 -16.49 -10.41
N ALA A 182 -11.91 -15.68 -11.42
CA ALA A 182 -12.77 -15.45 -12.58
C ALA A 182 -12.51 -16.39 -13.77
N ASP A 183 -11.30 -16.96 -13.88
CA ASP A 183 -10.89 -17.79 -15.02
C ASP A 183 -11.54 -19.18 -14.97
N GLU A 184 -12.60 -19.37 -15.78
CA GLU A 184 -13.35 -20.62 -15.88
C GLU A 184 -12.52 -21.81 -16.38
N SER A 185 -11.36 -21.56 -17.03
CA SER A 185 -10.47 -22.64 -17.45
C SER A 185 -9.70 -23.27 -16.28
N GLN A 186 -9.61 -22.57 -15.14
CA GLN A 186 -8.95 -23.09 -13.95
C GLN A 186 -9.79 -24.15 -13.23
N PRO A 187 -9.14 -25.11 -12.54
CA PRO A 187 -9.82 -26.08 -11.68
C PRO A 187 -10.71 -25.42 -10.63
N GLU A 188 -11.87 -26.01 -10.34
CA GLU A 188 -12.86 -25.47 -9.40
C GLU A 188 -12.27 -25.18 -8.01
N ALA A 189 -11.40 -26.07 -7.51
CA ALA A 189 -10.72 -25.90 -6.22
C ALA A 189 -9.88 -24.62 -6.16
N VAL A 190 -9.16 -24.30 -7.24
CA VAL A 190 -8.33 -23.09 -7.35
C VAL A 190 -9.21 -21.85 -7.36
N ARG A 191 -10.29 -21.84 -8.16
CA ARG A 191 -11.22 -20.70 -8.21
C ARG A 191 -11.89 -20.46 -6.87
N ALA A 192 -12.38 -21.53 -6.24
CA ALA A 192 -13.01 -21.46 -4.92
C ALA A 192 -12.05 -20.95 -3.85
N ARG A 193 -10.78 -21.41 -3.86
CA ARG A 193 -9.74 -20.91 -2.97
C ARG A 193 -9.48 -19.42 -3.21
N ALA A 194 -9.29 -19.01 -4.46
CA ALA A 194 -9.05 -17.61 -4.80
C ALA A 194 -10.19 -16.69 -4.33
N ALA A 195 -11.45 -17.10 -4.55
CA ALA A 195 -12.62 -16.37 -4.06
C ALA A 195 -12.64 -16.23 -2.52
N GLN A 196 -12.33 -17.29 -1.78
CA GLN A 196 -12.23 -17.23 -0.32
C GLN A 196 -11.13 -16.28 0.15
N GLU A 197 -9.98 -16.28 -0.53
CA GLU A 197 -8.85 -15.43 -0.20
C GLU A 197 -9.12 -13.95 -0.52
N ILE A 198 -9.87 -13.66 -1.58
CA ILE A 198 -10.36 -12.32 -1.88
C ILE A 198 -11.29 -11.82 -0.75
N GLU A 199 -12.23 -12.64 -0.27
CA GLU A 199 -13.09 -12.26 0.86
C GLU A 199 -12.28 -11.99 2.14
N ARG A 200 -11.23 -12.78 2.41
CA ARG A 200 -10.32 -12.51 3.52
C ARG A 200 -9.66 -11.14 3.37
N ILE A 201 -9.16 -10.81 2.17
CA ILE A 201 -8.57 -9.49 1.89
C ILE A 201 -9.61 -8.37 2.09
N LYS A 202 -10.86 -8.55 1.64
CA LYS A 202 -11.95 -7.58 1.87
C LYS A 202 -12.18 -7.28 3.35
N THR A 203 -12.09 -8.30 4.20
CA THR A 203 -12.24 -8.16 5.66
C THR A 203 -10.97 -7.67 6.38
N GLY A 204 -9.92 -7.30 5.65
CA GLY A 204 -8.68 -6.74 6.19
C GLY A 204 -7.52 -7.75 6.33
N GLY A 205 -7.64 -8.94 5.74
CA GLY A 205 -6.57 -9.93 5.69
C GLY A 205 -5.34 -9.46 4.89
N SER A 206 -4.18 -10.07 5.16
CA SER A 206 -2.93 -9.77 4.46
C SER A 206 -2.88 -10.45 3.08
N VAL A 207 -2.52 -9.67 2.05
CA VAL A 207 -2.46 -10.12 0.65
C VAL A 207 -1.42 -11.20 0.41
N TYR A 208 -0.24 -11.10 1.02
CA TYR A 208 0.87 -12.02 0.70
C TYR A 208 0.58 -13.45 1.15
N PRO A 209 0.16 -13.71 2.41
CA PRO A 209 -0.28 -15.05 2.82
C PRO A 209 -1.44 -15.59 1.98
N SER A 210 -2.41 -14.74 1.61
CA SER A 210 -3.50 -15.12 0.71
C SER A 210 -3.00 -15.55 -0.67
N HIS A 211 -2.03 -14.83 -1.25
CA HIS A 211 -1.38 -15.19 -2.50
C HIS A 211 -0.62 -16.51 -2.41
N LEU A 212 0.08 -16.78 -1.31
CA LEU A 212 0.77 -18.05 -1.10
C LEU A 212 -0.19 -19.24 -1.02
N ARG A 213 -1.32 -19.09 -0.31
CA ARG A 213 -2.33 -20.17 -0.21
C ARG A 213 -2.95 -20.51 -1.56
N VAL A 214 -3.25 -19.51 -2.40
CA VAL A 214 -3.74 -19.76 -3.77
C VAL A 214 -2.67 -20.43 -4.63
N ASN A 215 -1.40 -20.04 -4.52
CA ASN A 215 -0.33 -20.72 -5.27
C ASN A 215 -0.15 -22.18 -4.83
N ALA A 216 -0.27 -22.47 -3.53
CA ALA A 216 -0.24 -23.84 -3.03
C ALA A 216 -1.40 -24.67 -3.61
N GLU A 217 -2.60 -24.10 -3.70
CA GLU A 217 -3.75 -24.73 -4.33
C GLU A 217 -3.53 -24.97 -5.84
N LEU A 218 -2.91 -24.02 -6.54
CA LEU A 218 -2.50 -24.20 -7.95
C LEU A 218 -1.53 -25.37 -8.11
N SER A 219 -0.48 -25.44 -7.28
CA SER A 219 0.48 -26.55 -7.32
C SER A 219 -0.18 -27.89 -6.99
N LEU A 220 -1.11 -27.92 -6.03
CA LEU A 220 -1.91 -29.12 -5.73
C LEU A 220 -2.74 -29.56 -6.93
N ALA A 221 -3.42 -28.62 -7.60
CA ALA A 221 -4.24 -28.93 -8.76
C ALA A 221 -3.41 -29.47 -9.94
N GLU A 222 -2.20 -28.94 -10.15
CA GLU A 222 -1.25 -29.46 -11.14
C GLU A 222 -0.79 -30.89 -10.79
N LEU A 223 -0.44 -31.15 -9.53
CA LEU A 223 -0.08 -32.48 -9.06
C LEU A 223 -1.23 -33.47 -9.23
N ASP A 224 -2.46 -33.06 -8.93
CA ASP A 224 -3.66 -33.89 -9.12
C ASP A 224 -3.92 -34.20 -10.60
N GLN A 225 -3.71 -33.22 -11.48
CA GLN A 225 -3.82 -33.44 -12.93
C GLN A 225 -2.78 -34.45 -13.42
N LEU A 226 -1.51 -34.32 -13.01
CA LEU A 226 -0.45 -35.28 -13.33
C LEU A 226 -0.74 -36.67 -12.77
N ALA A 227 -1.30 -36.75 -11.56
CA ALA A 227 -1.69 -38.01 -10.93
C ALA A 227 -2.86 -38.73 -11.63
N ALA A 228 -3.72 -37.99 -12.32
CA ALA A 228 -4.90 -38.47 -13.02
C ALA A 228 -4.64 -38.78 -14.52
N ASP A 229 -3.65 -38.13 -15.13
CA ASP A 229 -3.35 -38.28 -16.57
C ASP A 229 -2.79 -39.67 -16.90
N LEU A 230 -3.64 -40.54 -17.46
CA LEU A 230 -3.28 -41.91 -17.83
C LEU A 230 -2.20 -42.01 -18.92
N ALA A 231 -1.91 -40.92 -19.66
CA ALA A 231 -0.81 -40.90 -20.62
C ALA A 231 0.56 -40.85 -19.93
N GLN A 232 0.62 -40.46 -18.65
CA GLN A 232 1.87 -40.38 -17.90
C GLN A 232 2.34 -41.75 -17.38
N PRO A 233 3.67 -41.95 -17.25
CA PRO A 233 4.23 -43.16 -16.64
C PRO A 233 3.70 -43.40 -15.23
N ALA A 234 3.42 -44.66 -14.89
CA ALA A 234 2.84 -45.03 -13.59
C ALA A 234 3.64 -44.48 -12.38
N GLY A 235 4.97 -44.55 -12.43
CA GLY A 235 5.82 -44.02 -11.37
C GLY A 235 5.74 -42.50 -11.19
N LEU A 236 5.52 -41.75 -12.28
CA LEU A 236 5.32 -40.29 -12.20
C LEU A 236 3.97 -39.97 -11.53
N ARG A 237 2.92 -40.72 -11.88
CA ARG A 237 1.58 -40.56 -11.30
C ARG A 237 1.57 -40.87 -9.81
N GLU A 238 2.23 -41.94 -9.39
CA GLU A 238 2.36 -42.30 -7.96
C GLU A 238 3.16 -41.26 -7.17
N ARG A 239 4.24 -40.74 -7.76
CA ARG A 239 5.01 -39.66 -7.14
C ARG A 239 4.17 -38.40 -7.00
N ALA A 240 3.44 -37.99 -8.04
CA ALA A 240 2.56 -36.82 -7.98
C ALA A 240 1.50 -36.94 -6.87
N ARG A 241 0.89 -38.13 -6.71
CA ARG A 241 -0.04 -38.41 -5.59
C ARG A 241 0.62 -38.25 -4.23
N THR A 242 1.81 -38.83 -4.08
CA THR A 242 2.58 -38.79 -2.82
C THR A 242 2.92 -37.34 -2.44
N GLU A 243 3.39 -36.54 -3.38
CA GLU A 243 3.70 -35.12 -3.15
C GLU A 243 2.44 -34.31 -2.83
N ALA A 244 1.34 -34.53 -3.54
CA ALA A 244 0.07 -33.87 -3.25
C ALA A 244 -0.44 -34.18 -1.83
N ASP A 245 -0.34 -35.44 -1.40
CA ASP A 245 -0.73 -35.86 -0.06
C ASP A 245 0.18 -35.26 1.02
N ALA A 246 1.48 -35.14 0.76
CA ALA A 246 2.42 -34.46 1.64
C ALA A 246 2.08 -32.97 1.82
N VAL A 247 1.77 -32.26 0.74
CA VAL A 247 1.36 -30.85 0.79
C VAL A 247 0.05 -30.69 1.57
N ARG A 248 -0.94 -31.56 1.34
CA ARG A 248 -2.21 -31.57 2.11
C ARG A 248 -2.00 -31.89 3.59
N ALA A 249 -1.05 -32.76 3.92
CA ALA A 249 -0.71 -33.07 5.31
C ALA A 249 -0.07 -31.85 5.99
N ALA A 250 0.91 -31.21 5.34
CA ALA A 250 1.54 -29.99 5.83
C ALA A 250 0.53 -28.84 6.03
N GLU A 251 -0.42 -28.65 5.10
CA GLU A 251 -1.46 -27.63 5.24
C GLU A 251 -2.39 -27.91 6.44
N ARG A 252 -2.74 -29.18 6.68
CA ARG A 252 -3.55 -29.58 7.85
C ARG A 252 -2.83 -29.33 9.16
N GLU A 253 -1.54 -29.67 9.22
CA GLU A 253 -0.69 -29.42 10.39
C GLU A 253 -0.55 -27.92 10.68
N ALA A 254 -0.29 -27.11 9.65
CA ALA A 254 -0.21 -25.66 9.78
C ALA A 254 -1.52 -25.04 10.29
N LYS A 255 -2.67 -25.50 9.77
CA LYS A 255 -4.00 -25.07 10.24
C LYS A 255 -4.25 -25.48 11.70
N ALA A 256 -3.83 -26.68 12.10
CA ALA A 256 -3.97 -27.15 13.48
C ALA A 256 -3.15 -26.26 14.43
N ALA A 257 -1.91 -25.94 14.07
CA ALA A 257 -1.06 -25.03 14.84
C ALA A 257 -1.65 -23.62 14.93
N GLU A 258 -2.17 -23.07 13.82
CA GLU A 258 -2.84 -21.76 13.80
C GLU A 258 -4.08 -21.75 14.71
N LEU A 259 -4.89 -22.81 14.67
CA LEU A 259 -6.08 -22.95 15.51
C LEU A 259 -5.71 -23.02 17.01
N GLU A 260 -4.66 -23.75 17.34
CA GLU A 260 -4.14 -23.81 18.71
C GLU A 260 -3.69 -22.42 19.20
N GLN A 261 -2.91 -21.69 18.40
CA GLN A 261 -2.50 -20.33 18.72
C GLN A 261 -3.70 -19.39 18.89
N LEU A 262 -4.70 -19.47 18.03
CA LEU A 262 -5.91 -18.67 18.13
C LEU A 262 -6.66 -18.97 19.44
N ALA A 263 -6.80 -20.25 19.80
CA ALA A 263 -7.42 -20.69 21.05
C ALA A 263 -6.64 -20.19 22.28
N GLN A 264 -5.31 -20.29 22.27
CA GLN A 264 -4.45 -19.75 23.32
C GLN A 264 -4.59 -18.22 23.44
N SER A 265 -4.62 -17.50 22.32
CA SER A 265 -4.82 -16.04 22.31
C SER A 265 -6.20 -15.64 22.84
N ALA A 266 -7.25 -16.39 22.51
CA ALA A 266 -8.61 -16.15 23.00
C ALA A 266 -8.71 -16.40 24.51
N LEU A 267 -8.10 -17.49 24.99
CA LEU A 267 -7.97 -17.78 26.42
C LEU A 267 -7.20 -16.67 27.15
N ALA A 268 -6.11 -16.17 26.57
CA ALA A 268 -5.33 -15.07 27.13
C ALA A 268 -6.17 -13.78 27.25
N ARG A 269 -6.96 -13.43 26.22
CA ARG A 269 -7.88 -12.29 26.26
C ARG A 269 -8.92 -12.41 27.37
N VAL A 270 -9.54 -13.59 27.52
CA VAL A 270 -10.54 -13.84 28.58
C VAL A 270 -9.90 -13.81 29.98
N LYS A 271 -8.71 -14.40 30.15
CA LYS A 271 -7.96 -14.35 31.42
C LYS A 271 -7.53 -12.92 31.79
N ALA A 272 -7.10 -12.12 30.81
CA ALA A 272 -6.77 -10.71 31.02
C ALA A 272 -8.01 -9.88 31.41
N ALA A 273 -9.16 -10.13 30.80
CA ALA A 273 -10.43 -9.49 31.17
C ALA A 273 -10.86 -9.86 32.60
N LYS A 274 -10.68 -11.11 33.02
CA LYS A 274 -11.01 -11.59 34.38
C LYS A 274 -10.11 -10.98 35.47
N THR A 275 -8.89 -10.58 35.14
CA THR A 275 -7.91 -10.04 36.10
C THR A 275 -7.88 -8.50 36.16
N GLY A 276 -8.71 -7.80 35.39
CA GLY A 276 -8.81 -6.34 35.41
C GLY A 276 -7.57 -5.58 34.91
N ARG A 277 -6.54 -6.29 34.42
CA ARG A 277 -5.33 -5.66 33.87
C ARG A 277 -5.61 -5.12 32.47
N LYS A 278 -5.98 -3.83 32.37
CA LYS A 278 -5.88 -3.08 31.11
C LYS A 278 -4.43 -3.10 30.64
N ALA A 279 -4.19 -3.52 29.40
CA ALA A 279 -2.89 -3.32 28.76
C ALA A 279 -2.58 -1.81 28.78
N LYS A 280 -1.47 -1.42 29.43
CA LYS A 280 -0.98 -0.03 29.39
C LYS A 280 -0.68 0.31 27.93
N ARG A 281 -1.48 1.20 27.34
CA ARG A 281 -1.08 1.90 26.11
C ARG A 281 0.19 2.70 26.45
N PRO A 282 1.28 2.58 25.67
CA PRO A 282 2.43 3.46 25.86
C PRO A 282 1.98 4.91 25.67
N ALA A 283 2.51 5.82 26.48
CA ALA A 283 2.41 7.23 26.20
C ALA A 283 3.11 7.51 24.86
N LEU A 284 2.45 8.25 23.97
CA LEU A 284 3.07 8.72 22.73
C LEU A 284 4.15 9.73 23.12
N THR A 285 5.41 9.31 23.08
CA THR A 285 6.55 10.23 23.18
C THR A 285 6.68 11.00 21.87
N ALA A 286 6.92 12.31 21.96
CA ALA A 286 7.21 13.15 20.80
C ALA A 286 8.43 12.60 20.04
N VAL A 287 8.33 12.50 18.72
CA VAL A 287 9.43 12.08 17.85
C VAL A 287 10.37 13.28 17.67
N GLU A 288 11.58 13.20 18.24
CA GLU A 288 12.67 14.11 17.89
C GLU A 288 13.26 13.69 16.53
N PRO A 289 13.47 14.61 15.57
CA PRO A 289 14.08 14.28 14.29
C PRO A 289 15.52 13.80 14.46
N GLY A 290 15.84 12.58 13.98
CA GLY A 290 17.21 12.09 13.84
C GLY A 290 17.64 10.94 14.76
N LEU A 291 16.81 10.56 15.74
CA LEU A 291 17.07 9.39 16.58
C LEU A 291 16.21 8.18 16.13
N PRO A 292 16.77 6.95 16.08
CA PRO A 292 15.97 5.76 15.82
C PRO A 292 14.86 5.61 16.85
N VAL A 293 13.61 5.64 16.38
CA VAL A 293 12.45 5.42 17.27
C VAL A 293 12.37 3.93 17.58
N PRO A 294 12.36 3.51 18.86
CA PRO A 294 12.29 2.11 19.21
C PRO A 294 10.94 1.53 18.75
N PHE A 295 10.99 0.48 17.93
CA PHE A 295 9.79 -0.21 17.49
C PHE A 295 9.19 -1.05 18.63
N PRO A 296 7.86 -1.23 18.67
CA PRO A 296 7.21 -2.17 19.59
C PRO A 296 7.75 -3.60 19.42
N LEU A 297 7.76 -4.39 20.51
CA LEU A 297 8.20 -5.79 20.48
C LEU A 297 7.40 -6.64 19.45
N THR A 298 6.16 -6.27 19.15
CA THR A 298 5.34 -6.94 18.13
C THR A 298 5.87 -6.76 16.72
N VAL A 299 6.50 -5.61 16.44
CA VAL A 299 7.18 -5.37 15.16
C VAL A 299 8.47 -6.20 15.12
N PHE A 300 9.21 -6.28 16.24
CA PHE A 300 10.38 -7.13 16.34
C PHE A 300 10.06 -8.61 16.07
N THR A 301 8.98 -9.16 16.64
CA THR A 301 8.56 -10.55 16.36
C THR A 301 8.15 -10.74 14.91
N ALA A 302 7.37 -9.81 14.34
CA ALA A 302 6.95 -9.90 12.95
C ALA A 302 8.13 -9.85 11.96
N THR A 303 9.13 -9.00 12.23
CA THR A 303 10.36 -8.95 11.42
C THR A 303 11.09 -10.29 11.41
N TRP A 304 11.16 -10.98 12.55
CA TRP A 304 11.82 -12.28 12.63
C TRP A 304 11.02 -13.41 11.99
N ASP A 305 9.68 -13.35 12.08
CA ASP A 305 8.80 -14.29 11.38
C ASP A 305 8.96 -14.14 9.85
N ASP A 306 9.04 -12.91 9.35
CA ASP A 306 9.26 -12.61 7.92
C ASP A 306 10.66 -13.04 7.43
N MET A 307 11.67 -13.01 8.31
CA MET A 307 13.04 -13.46 8.01
C MET A 307 13.25 -14.96 8.26
N ALA A 308 12.26 -15.70 8.77
CA ALA A 308 12.45 -17.10 9.09
C ALA A 308 12.76 -17.92 7.83
N SER A 309 13.86 -18.68 7.86
CA SER A 309 14.30 -19.56 6.76
C SER A 309 14.57 -18.87 5.41
N TRP A 310 14.74 -17.53 5.38
CA TRP A 310 14.93 -16.80 4.11
C TRP A 310 16.10 -17.35 3.26
N TRP A 311 17.16 -17.81 3.91
CA TRP A 311 18.36 -18.37 3.28
C TRP A 311 18.12 -19.67 2.52
N LYS A 312 16.98 -20.36 2.71
CA LYS A 312 16.62 -21.54 1.93
C LYS A 312 16.14 -21.19 0.51
N HIS A 313 15.88 -19.92 0.23
CA HIS A 313 15.33 -19.46 -1.04
C HIS A 313 16.39 -18.90 -2.00
N TYR A 314 17.66 -18.88 -1.61
CA TYR A 314 18.74 -18.32 -2.40
C TYR A 314 19.96 -19.25 -2.38
N ASP A 315 20.59 -19.45 -3.54
CA ASP A 315 21.83 -20.20 -3.65
C ASP A 315 23.03 -19.29 -3.30
N PRO A 316 23.83 -19.61 -2.27
CA PRO A 316 25.01 -18.82 -1.90
C PRO A 316 26.03 -18.67 -3.04
N THR A 317 26.13 -19.66 -3.93
CA THR A 317 27.06 -19.64 -5.06
C THR A 317 26.62 -18.71 -6.19
N GLU A 318 25.33 -18.34 -6.23
CA GLU A 318 24.78 -17.34 -7.14
C GLU A 318 24.79 -15.93 -6.51
N VAL A 319 24.45 -15.83 -5.21
CA VAL A 319 24.34 -14.54 -4.52
C VAL A 319 25.71 -13.88 -4.31
N GLY A 320 26.72 -14.65 -3.90
CA GLY A 320 28.07 -14.14 -3.65
C GLY A 320 28.67 -13.33 -4.82
N PRO A 321 28.74 -13.89 -6.04
CA PRO A 321 29.30 -13.18 -7.19
C PRO A 321 28.36 -12.15 -7.83
N ALA A 322 27.04 -12.21 -7.58
CA ALA A 322 26.07 -11.32 -8.21
C ALA A 322 25.91 -9.96 -7.52
N LEU A 323 26.32 -9.83 -6.25
CA LEU A 323 26.24 -8.57 -5.50
C LEU A 323 27.43 -7.65 -5.82
N THR A 324 27.15 -6.36 -5.98
CA THR A 324 28.21 -5.33 -6.02
C THR A 324 28.94 -5.23 -4.68
N THR A 325 30.15 -4.67 -4.66
CA THR A 325 30.94 -4.50 -3.44
C THR A 325 30.18 -3.73 -2.35
N GLU A 326 29.45 -2.68 -2.72
CA GLU A 326 28.64 -1.91 -1.77
C GLU A 326 27.44 -2.69 -1.25
N GLN A 327 26.81 -3.53 -2.08
CA GLN A 327 25.71 -4.40 -1.64
C GLN A 327 26.20 -5.52 -0.72
N TRP A 328 27.36 -6.11 -1.03
CA TRP A 328 28.00 -7.12 -0.19
C TRP A 328 28.38 -6.55 1.18
N ALA A 329 29.01 -5.36 1.21
CA ALA A 329 29.39 -4.69 2.45
C ALA A 329 28.17 -4.40 3.35
N ARG A 330 27.05 -3.93 2.77
CA ARG A 330 25.79 -3.71 3.53
C ARG A 330 25.20 -5.01 4.07
N PHE A 331 25.30 -6.10 3.31
CA PHE A 331 24.85 -7.42 3.74
C PHE A 331 25.67 -7.92 4.95
N GLU A 332 27.00 -7.82 4.89
CA GLU A 332 27.88 -8.19 5.99
C GLU A 332 27.67 -7.30 7.24
N GLU A 333 27.53 -5.98 7.05
CA GLU A 333 27.22 -5.04 8.13
C GLU A 333 25.90 -5.40 8.83
N THR A 334 24.88 -5.75 8.06
CA THR A 334 23.57 -6.16 8.59
C THR A 334 23.68 -7.46 9.40
N ILE A 335 24.44 -8.44 8.92
CA ILE A 335 24.70 -9.68 9.66
C ILE A 335 25.44 -9.39 10.97
N ALA A 336 26.52 -8.61 10.90
CA ALA A 336 27.32 -8.27 12.07
C ALA A 336 26.50 -7.54 13.15
N GLY A 337 25.69 -6.55 12.74
CA GLY A 337 24.78 -5.84 13.65
C GLY A 337 23.72 -6.76 14.27
N THR A 338 23.19 -7.70 13.49
CA THR A 338 22.20 -8.68 13.95
C THR A 338 22.79 -9.65 14.98
N VAL A 339 23.99 -10.17 14.73
CA VAL A 339 24.70 -11.06 15.66
C VAL A 339 25.04 -10.33 16.96
N ALA A 340 25.60 -9.12 16.86
CA ALA A 340 25.94 -8.31 18.03
C ALA A 340 24.71 -8.00 18.90
N PHE A 341 23.58 -7.67 18.28
CA PHE A 341 22.31 -7.48 18.99
C PHE A 341 21.83 -8.78 19.67
N ALA A 342 21.89 -9.91 18.96
CA ALA A 342 21.48 -11.21 19.50
C ALA A 342 22.33 -11.62 20.71
N ASP A 343 23.63 -11.35 20.67
CA ASP A 343 24.54 -11.61 21.79
C ASP A 343 24.23 -10.72 22.99
N ALA A 344 24.03 -9.42 22.78
CA ALA A 344 23.60 -8.50 23.84
C ALA A 344 22.24 -8.90 24.44
N ALA A 345 21.30 -9.34 23.60
CA ALA A 345 20.00 -9.83 24.04
C ALA A 345 20.10 -11.14 24.83
N ARG A 346 21.03 -12.03 24.48
CA ARG A 346 21.29 -13.28 25.22
C ARG A 346 21.84 -12.98 26.62
N VAL A 347 22.83 -12.09 26.72
CA VAL A 347 23.35 -11.60 28.00
C VAL A 347 22.24 -10.98 28.86
N ALA A 348 21.40 -10.13 28.28
CA ALA A 348 20.27 -9.52 28.98
C ALA A 348 19.21 -10.55 29.44
N ARG A 349 19.04 -11.64 28.70
CA ARG A 349 18.14 -12.74 29.05
C ARG A 349 18.67 -13.58 30.21
N GLU A 350 19.97 -13.85 30.22
CA GLU A 350 20.65 -14.62 31.28
C GLU A 350 20.85 -13.81 32.57
N GLY A 351 20.98 -12.48 32.46
CA GLY A 351 21.10 -11.56 33.60
C GLY A 351 19.80 -11.25 34.36
N ARG A 352 18.66 -11.87 34.01
CA ARG A 352 17.41 -11.74 34.79
C ARG A 352 17.47 -12.73 35.96
N PRO A 353 17.52 -12.28 37.23
CA PRO A 353 17.35 -13.21 38.34
C PRO A 353 15.98 -13.88 38.21
N GLU A 354 15.94 -15.20 38.42
CA GLU A 354 14.70 -15.97 38.50
C GLU A 354 13.76 -15.30 39.51
N GLN A 355 12.80 -14.50 39.03
CA GLN A 355 11.57 -14.27 39.77
C GLN A 355 10.72 -15.51 39.57
N THR A 356 11.08 -16.54 40.33
CA THR A 356 10.21 -17.68 40.65
C THR A 356 8.96 -17.15 41.37
N ALA A 357 7.86 -17.89 41.17
CA ALA A 357 6.54 -17.67 41.76
C ALA A 357 6.55 -17.46 43.28
#